data_AF-A0A9P1FV62-F1
#
_entry.id   AF-A0A9P1FV62-F1
#
_cell.length_a   1.000
_cell.length_b   1.000
_cell.length_c   1.000
_cell.angle_alpha   90.00
_cell.angle_beta   90.00
_cell.angle_gamma   90.00
#
_symmetry.space_group_name_H-M   'P 1'
#
loop_
_entity.id
_entity.type
_entity.pdbx_description
1 polymer ?
#
loop_
_entity_poly.entity_id
_entity_poly.type
_entity_poly.pdbx_seq_one_letter_code
_entity_poly.pdbx_strand_id
1 'polypeptide(L)'
;MEFFAGKAEATRMFHESHYRTAKLDIEYMQPKPNEMNPMDLLSDAGMGLAVSTVLLGDHINGFVSHFGLKCSSFSPVNAGTSGRTPCTPYGNFHYTSVLEGNCLASRVVLLLALVVCLNGTFILEQPGNSMFEYYQRFRDFTQKLMEIGGRHTVQRVGWWMAMYGGPTPKRHVAYSNSPAISRINLGRLEGWDQKMKAQEAAGAPRVQTCIQYFDKKNQRRYKGAPALKASENYPADFGKKLVMIYDDLIAQKSGLPALPKDLPCAKETFASMSYDDLWQEADVVSVCHWLRGGRDVSIPKDWKDLLPKKL
;
A
#
# COMPACT_ATOMS: atom_id res chain seq x y z
N MET A 1 1.99 11.25 1.84
CA MET A 1 1.32 10.72 0.64
C MET A 1 0.40 9.60 1.06
N GLU A 2 -0.76 9.48 0.44
CA GLU A 2 -1.69 8.36 0.65
C GLU A 2 -1.99 7.72 -0.70
N PHE A 3 -1.96 6.40 -0.75
CA PHE A 3 -2.20 5.61 -1.95
C PHE A 3 -3.29 4.57 -1.63
N PHE A 4 -4.32 4.47 -2.47
CA PHE A 4 -5.36 3.43 -2.41
C PHE A 4 -6.23 3.41 -1.15
N ALA A 5 -6.51 4.57 -0.56
CA ALA A 5 -7.37 4.71 0.62
C ALA A 5 -8.87 4.87 0.33
N GLY A 6 -9.22 5.11 -0.94
CA GLY A 6 -10.60 5.20 -1.43
C GLY A 6 -11.24 6.59 -1.36
N LYS A 7 -10.85 7.42 -0.38
CA LYS A 7 -11.37 8.80 -0.19
C LYS A 7 -10.36 9.81 0.36
N ALA A 8 -9.08 9.47 0.40
CA ALA A 8 -8.01 10.33 0.91
C ALA A 8 -8.28 10.96 2.30
N GLU A 9 -8.99 10.24 3.17
CA GLU A 9 -9.40 10.81 4.46
C GLU A 9 -8.18 11.15 5.33
N ALA A 10 -7.12 10.33 5.31
CA ALA A 10 -5.91 10.67 6.03
C ALA A 10 -5.26 11.93 5.42
N THR A 11 -5.16 12.00 4.09
CA THR A 11 -4.65 13.16 3.36
C THR A 11 -5.41 14.45 3.71
N ARG A 12 -6.73 14.37 3.85
CA ARG A 12 -7.58 15.48 4.28
C ARG A 12 -7.17 15.98 5.67
N MET A 13 -7.01 15.07 6.64
CA MET A 13 -6.59 15.44 8.00
C MET A 13 -5.18 16.06 8.03
N PHE A 14 -4.25 15.56 7.22
CA PHE A 14 -2.92 16.18 7.08
C PHE A 14 -3.00 17.60 6.49
N HIS A 15 -3.84 17.80 5.48
CA HIS A 15 -4.05 19.12 4.89
C HIS A 15 -4.69 20.11 5.89
N GLU A 16 -5.69 19.67 6.65
CA GLU A 16 -6.31 20.48 7.71
C GLU A 16 -5.31 20.87 8.81
N SER A 17 -4.27 20.04 8.99
CA SER A 17 -3.17 20.27 9.93
C SER A 17 -1.97 20.99 9.29
N HIS A 18 -2.16 21.61 8.11
CA HIS A 18 -1.16 22.40 7.38
C HIS A 18 0.09 21.64 6.90
N TYR A 19 0.05 20.31 6.82
CA TYR A 19 1.11 19.53 6.17
C TYR A 19 0.98 19.57 4.66
N ARG A 20 2.13 19.58 3.97
CA ARG A 20 2.17 19.40 2.51
C ARG A 20 1.81 17.95 2.18
N THR A 21 0.85 17.76 1.28
CA THR A 21 0.36 16.44 0.89
C THR A 21 0.27 16.30 -0.62
N ALA A 22 0.48 15.08 -1.11
CA ALA A 22 0.10 14.71 -2.47
C ALA A 22 -1.29 14.07 -2.43
N LYS A 23 -2.23 14.63 -3.19
CA LYS A 23 -3.63 14.18 -3.25
C LYS A 23 -3.80 13.08 -4.30
N LEU A 24 -3.23 11.91 -4.04
CA LEU A 24 -3.39 10.75 -4.91
C LEU A 24 -4.56 9.90 -4.42
N ASP A 25 -5.78 10.26 -4.83
CA ASP A 25 -6.98 9.49 -4.46
C ASP A 25 -8.03 9.50 -5.56
N ILE A 26 -8.87 8.46 -5.58
CA ILE A 26 -9.98 8.28 -6.51
C ILE A 26 -10.92 9.48 -6.47
N GLU A 27 -11.14 10.11 -5.31
CA GLU A 27 -11.99 11.30 -5.22
C GLU A 27 -11.43 12.50 -5.99
N TYR A 28 -10.10 12.65 -6.03
CA TYR A 28 -9.43 13.79 -6.65
C TYR A 28 -8.98 13.53 -8.09
N MET A 29 -8.87 12.27 -8.50
CA MET A 29 -8.31 11.86 -9.78
C MET A 29 -9.20 10.80 -10.43
N GLN A 30 -10.21 11.27 -11.16
CA GLN A 30 -11.06 10.43 -12.01
C GLN A 30 -10.46 10.34 -13.42
N PRO A 31 -10.45 9.14 -14.04
CA PRO A 31 -10.04 9.02 -15.43
C PRO A 31 -10.97 9.84 -16.33
N LYS A 32 -10.39 10.58 -17.28
CA LYS A 32 -11.19 11.10 -18.39
C LYS A 32 -11.62 9.94 -19.29
N PRO A 33 -12.72 10.09 -20.06
CA PRO A 33 -13.13 9.08 -21.03
C PRO A 33 -11.97 8.72 -21.96
N ASN A 34 -11.68 7.42 -22.10
CA ASN A 34 -10.59 6.85 -22.90
C ASN A 34 -9.15 7.11 -22.41
N GLU A 35 -8.96 7.65 -21.20
CA GLU A 35 -7.64 7.75 -20.56
C GLU A 35 -7.44 6.64 -19.52
N MET A 36 -6.19 6.22 -19.32
CA MET A 36 -5.85 5.28 -18.24
C MET A 36 -6.12 5.93 -16.89
N ASN A 37 -6.55 5.13 -15.91
CA ASN A 37 -6.79 5.63 -14.56
C ASN A 37 -5.45 5.93 -13.87
N PRO A 38 -5.11 7.22 -13.61
CA PRO A 38 -3.85 7.58 -12.97
C PRO A 38 -3.77 7.13 -11.50
N MET A 39 -4.89 6.66 -10.93
CA MET A 39 -4.96 6.09 -9.60
C MET A 39 -4.91 4.57 -9.59
N ASP A 40 -4.80 3.90 -10.75
CA ASP A 40 -4.65 2.45 -10.81
C ASP A 40 -3.18 2.09 -10.96
N LEU A 41 -2.57 1.52 -9.91
CA LEU A 41 -1.18 1.07 -9.93
C LEU A 41 -0.95 -0.10 -10.91
N LEU A 42 -1.99 -0.77 -11.40
CA LEU A 42 -1.87 -1.73 -12.49
C LEU A 42 -1.70 -1.05 -13.85
N SER A 43 -2.15 0.19 -14.00
CA SER A 43 -1.92 0.97 -15.21
C SER A 43 -0.51 1.55 -15.23
N ASP A 44 0.04 1.70 -16.44
CA ASP A 44 1.36 2.34 -16.63
C ASP A 44 1.36 3.79 -16.16
N ALA A 45 0.29 4.53 -16.48
CA ALA A 45 0.10 5.91 -16.04
C ALA A 45 0.07 6.03 -14.52
N GLY A 46 -0.65 5.14 -13.82
CA GLY A 46 -0.77 5.18 -12.37
C GLY A 46 0.52 4.77 -11.65
N MET A 47 1.24 3.76 -12.17
CA MET A 47 2.57 3.43 -11.64
C MET A 47 3.57 4.56 -11.88
N GLY A 48 3.58 5.17 -13.07
CA GLY A 48 4.43 6.32 -13.39
C GLY A 48 4.16 7.54 -12.49
N LEU A 49 2.88 7.84 -12.23
CA LEU A 49 2.49 8.91 -11.31
C LEU A 49 2.90 8.60 -9.86
N ALA A 50 2.72 7.36 -9.42
CA ALA A 50 3.12 6.97 -8.07
C ALA A 50 4.62 7.08 -7.85
N VAL A 51 5.43 6.60 -8.81
CA VAL A 51 6.89 6.76 -8.78
C VAL A 51 7.28 8.23 -8.74
N SER A 52 6.74 9.04 -9.65
CA SER A 52 7.02 10.49 -9.70
C SER A 52 6.67 11.20 -8.39
N THR A 53 5.56 10.83 -7.77
CA THR A 53 5.13 11.43 -6.50
C THR A 53 6.09 11.07 -5.37
N VAL A 54 6.53 9.81 -5.30
CA VAL A 54 7.52 9.38 -4.29
C VAL A 54 8.86 10.10 -4.50
N LEU A 55 9.29 10.28 -5.76
CA LEU A 55 10.51 11.04 -6.11
C LEU A 55 10.44 12.52 -5.71
N LEU A 56 9.24 13.10 -5.61
CA LEU A 56 9.02 14.47 -5.15
C LEU A 56 8.92 14.58 -3.61
N GLY A 57 9.07 13.48 -2.88
CA GLY A 57 9.13 13.49 -1.42
C GLY A 57 10.28 14.35 -0.90
N ASP A 58 10.08 14.96 0.28
CA ASP A 58 11.14 15.72 0.96
C ASP A 58 12.20 14.76 1.50
N HIS A 59 13.17 14.39 0.68
CA HIS A 59 14.24 13.46 1.05
C HIS A 59 15.22 14.06 2.07
N ILE A 60 15.21 15.38 2.26
CA ILE A 60 16.10 16.06 3.22
C ILE A 60 15.54 15.88 4.63
N ASN A 61 14.29 16.29 4.85
CA ASN A 61 13.64 16.22 6.16
C ASN A 61 12.94 14.87 6.40
N GLY A 62 12.72 14.10 5.32
CA GLY A 62 11.93 12.88 5.31
C GLY A 62 10.45 13.14 5.05
N PHE A 63 9.73 12.07 4.72
CA PHE A 63 8.30 12.12 4.43
C PHE A 63 7.63 10.79 4.81
N VAL A 64 6.30 10.76 4.80
CA VAL A 64 5.51 9.54 5.05
C VAL A 64 4.68 9.17 3.83
N SER A 65 4.70 7.89 3.45
CA SER A 65 3.85 7.31 2.41
C SER A 65 2.98 6.18 2.99
N HIS A 66 1.67 6.38 2.98
CA HIS A 66 0.66 5.42 3.42
C HIS A 66 0.07 4.68 2.21
N PHE A 67 0.10 3.36 2.23
CA PHE A 67 -0.38 2.48 1.17
C PHE A 67 -1.48 1.56 1.71
N GLY A 68 -2.72 1.72 1.22
CA GLY A 68 -3.85 0.82 1.46
C GLY A 68 -3.99 -0.19 0.33
N LEU A 69 -3.06 -1.15 0.22
CA LEU A 69 -3.06 -2.08 -0.92
C LEU A 69 -4.37 -2.89 -0.98
N LYS A 70 -5.01 -2.92 -2.16
CA LYS A 70 -6.24 -3.69 -2.42
C LYS A 70 -6.06 -5.16 -2.02
N CYS A 71 -6.63 -5.52 -0.88
CA CYS A 71 -6.44 -6.81 -0.23
C CYS A 71 -7.26 -7.96 -0.82
N SER A 72 -8.10 -7.70 -1.83
CA SER A 72 -9.09 -8.67 -2.32
C SER A 72 -8.49 -10.04 -2.69
N SER A 73 -7.34 -10.08 -3.37
CA SER A 73 -6.66 -11.35 -3.72
C SER A 73 -5.93 -12.00 -2.55
N PHE A 74 -5.52 -11.23 -1.54
CA PHE A 74 -4.76 -11.71 -0.37
C PHE A 74 -5.66 -12.02 0.84
N SER A 75 -6.96 -11.75 0.74
CA SER A 75 -7.92 -12.03 1.80
C SER A 75 -8.22 -13.53 1.90
N PRO A 76 -8.46 -14.07 3.12
CA PRO A 76 -8.85 -15.47 3.29
C PRO A 76 -10.15 -15.85 2.58
N VAL A 77 -11.06 -14.89 2.37
CA VAL A 77 -12.32 -15.09 1.64
C VAL A 77 -12.05 -15.48 0.18
N ASN A 78 -10.94 -15.01 -0.38
CA ASN A 78 -10.54 -15.31 -1.75
C ASN A 78 -9.62 -16.54 -1.86
N ALA A 79 -9.14 -17.13 -0.76
CA ALA A 79 -8.16 -18.21 -0.77
C ALA A 79 -8.61 -19.44 -1.59
N GLY A 80 -9.92 -19.75 -1.59
CA GLY A 80 -10.46 -20.85 -2.40
C GLY A 80 -10.36 -20.62 -3.92
N THR A 81 -10.46 -19.36 -4.37
CA THR A 81 -10.30 -19.01 -5.79
C THR A 81 -8.83 -18.76 -6.12
N SER A 82 -8.14 -17.94 -5.32
CA SER A 82 -6.75 -17.61 -5.61
C SER A 82 -5.79 -18.76 -5.34
N GLY A 83 -6.15 -19.79 -4.58
CA GLY A 83 -5.22 -20.86 -4.19
C GLY A 83 -4.03 -20.37 -3.35
N ARG A 84 -4.11 -19.13 -2.82
CA ARG A 84 -3.05 -18.57 -1.99
C ARG A 84 -3.08 -19.21 -0.61
N THR A 85 -1.90 -19.58 -0.14
CA THR A 85 -1.64 -20.02 1.23
C THR A 85 -0.30 -19.43 1.67
N PRO A 86 0.09 -19.52 2.96
CA PRO A 86 1.44 -19.15 3.39
C PRO A 86 2.56 -19.89 2.63
N CYS A 87 2.28 -21.09 2.10
CA CYS A 87 3.24 -21.89 1.33
C CYS A 87 3.13 -21.68 -0.19
N THR A 88 2.04 -21.08 -0.66
CA THR A 88 1.77 -20.79 -2.07
C THR A 88 1.38 -19.31 -2.22
N PRO A 89 2.25 -18.36 -1.82
CA PRO A 89 1.85 -16.98 -1.65
C PRO A 89 1.47 -16.28 -2.96
N TYR A 90 1.96 -16.77 -4.09
CA TYR A 90 1.66 -16.30 -5.44
C TYR A 90 0.28 -16.76 -5.97
N GLY A 91 -0.25 -17.85 -5.42
CA GLY A 91 -1.56 -18.39 -5.80
C GLY A 91 -1.60 -19.07 -7.17
N ASN A 92 -2.81 -19.18 -7.71
CA ASN A 92 -3.14 -19.85 -8.95
C ASN A 92 -3.20 -18.84 -10.11
N PHE A 93 -2.20 -18.90 -10.99
CA PHE A 93 -2.05 -18.02 -12.14
C PHE A 93 -3.10 -18.20 -13.24
N HIS A 94 -3.96 -19.23 -13.17
CA HIS A 94 -5.07 -19.37 -14.10
C HIS A 94 -6.11 -18.25 -14.00
N TYR A 95 -6.15 -17.51 -12.89
CA TYR A 95 -7.08 -16.41 -12.70
C TYR A 95 -6.40 -15.06 -12.90
N THR A 96 -6.92 -14.25 -13.82
CA THR A 96 -6.43 -12.88 -14.09
C THR A 96 -6.35 -12.03 -12.82
N SER A 97 -7.34 -12.13 -11.93
CA SER A 97 -7.34 -11.39 -10.66
C SER A 97 -6.20 -11.76 -9.71
N VAL A 98 -5.64 -12.97 -9.84
CA VAL A 98 -4.44 -13.39 -9.09
C VAL A 98 -3.19 -12.79 -9.70
N LEU A 99 -3.07 -12.77 -11.03
CA LEU A 99 -1.97 -12.14 -11.76
C LEU A 99 -1.92 -10.64 -11.47
N GLU A 100 -3.05 -9.95 -11.59
CA GLU A 100 -3.20 -8.53 -11.20
C GLU A 100 -2.82 -8.33 -9.72
N GLY A 101 -3.26 -9.22 -8.83
CA GLY A 101 -2.88 -9.17 -7.41
C GLY A 101 -1.37 -9.25 -7.18
N ASN A 102 -0.66 -10.09 -7.96
CA ASN A 102 0.80 -10.21 -7.89
C ASN A 102 1.50 -8.96 -8.43
N CYS A 103 1.04 -8.46 -9.58
CA CYS A 103 1.59 -7.23 -10.17
C CYS A 103 1.45 -6.05 -9.22
N LEU A 104 0.25 -5.84 -8.68
CA LEU A 104 -0.01 -4.77 -7.72
C LEU A 104 0.85 -4.93 -6.46
N ALA A 105 0.97 -6.14 -5.93
CA ALA A 105 1.81 -6.43 -4.76
C ALA A 105 3.28 -6.11 -5.02
N SER A 106 3.85 -6.58 -6.13
CA SER A 106 5.26 -6.34 -6.47
C SER A 106 5.53 -4.85 -6.77
N ARG A 107 4.64 -4.16 -7.48
CA ARG A 107 4.73 -2.70 -7.71
C ARG A 107 4.70 -1.91 -6.41
N VAL A 108 3.82 -2.26 -5.47
CA VAL A 108 3.81 -1.61 -4.14
C VAL A 108 5.12 -1.86 -3.41
N VAL A 109 5.66 -3.09 -3.38
CA VAL A 109 6.94 -3.36 -2.72
C VAL A 109 8.08 -2.52 -3.31
N LEU A 110 8.12 -2.35 -4.64
CA LEU A 110 9.09 -1.46 -5.29
C LEU A 110 8.94 -0.01 -4.83
N LEU A 111 7.70 0.49 -4.68
CA LEU A 111 7.45 1.83 -4.14
C LEU A 111 7.88 1.94 -2.67
N LEU A 112 7.67 0.91 -1.84
CA LEU A 112 8.15 0.91 -0.45
C LEU A 112 9.68 1.00 -0.41
N ALA A 113 10.37 0.25 -1.26
CA ALA A 113 11.83 0.32 -1.37
C ALA A 113 12.29 1.73 -1.79
N LEU A 114 11.63 2.33 -2.78
CA LEU A 114 11.93 3.71 -3.21
C LEU A 114 11.69 4.73 -2.10
N VAL A 115 10.59 4.60 -1.34
CA VAL A 115 10.30 5.44 -0.17
C VAL A 115 11.44 5.38 0.83
N VAL A 116 11.93 4.18 1.19
CA VAL A 116 13.04 4.03 2.13
C VAL A 116 14.32 4.65 1.57
N CYS A 117 14.67 4.39 0.31
CA CYS A 117 15.88 4.95 -0.32
C CYS A 117 15.89 6.48 -0.36
N LEU A 118 14.73 7.13 -0.34
CA LEU A 118 14.58 8.58 -0.32
C LEU A 118 14.38 9.14 1.09
N ASN A 119 14.89 8.46 2.13
CA ASN A 119 14.76 8.90 3.53
C ASN A 119 13.29 9.04 3.97
N GLY A 120 12.40 8.23 3.40
CA GLY A 120 10.98 8.20 3.71
C GLY A 120 10.61 7.12 4.74
N THR A 121 9.42 7.28 5.30
CA THR A 121 8.74 6.28 6.13
C THR A 121 7.59 5.68 5.34
N PHE A 122 7.51 4.36 5.25
CA PHE A 122 6.34 3.71 4.68
C PHE A 122 5.36 3.26 5.76
N ILE A 123 4.08 3.25 5.42
CA ILE A 123 3.03 2.56 6.15
C ILE A 123 2.29 1.72 5.12
N LEU A 124 2.40 0.40 5.22
CA LEU A 124 1.63 -0.53 4.39
C LEU A 124 0.50 -1.11 5.24
N GLU A 125 -0.72 -0.70 4.97
CA GLU A 125 -1.93 -1.18 5.62
C GLU A 125 -2.50 -2.41 4.89
N GLN A 126 -2.98 -3.37 5.68
CA GLN A 126 -3.69 -4.56 5.23
C GLN A 126 -4.78 -4.94 6.24
N PRO A 127 -5.82 -5.70 5.82
CA PRO A 127 -6.68 -6.40 6.76
C PRO A 127 -5.87 -7.33 7.67
N GLY A 128 -6.26 -7.46 8.93
CA GLY A 128 -5.51 -8.19 9.94
C GLY A 128 -5.35 -9.69 9.66
N ASN A 129 -6.15 -10.25 8.74
CA ASN A 129 -6.07 -11.63 8.28
C ASN A 129 -5.51 -11.78 6.86
N SER A 130 -4.94 -10.72 6.29
CA SER A 130 -4.34 -10.74 4.95
C SER A 130 -3.16 -11.71 4.90
N MET A 131 -3.04 -12.46 3.81
CA MET A 131 -1.90 -13.33 3.52
C MET A 131 -0.73 -12.58 2.87
N PHE A 132 -0.84 -11.26 2.68
CA PHE A 132 0.20 -10.46 2.04
C PHE A 132 1.56 -10.55 2.74
N GLU A 133 1.58 -10.77 4.07
CA GLU A 133 2.82 -10.93 4.84
C GLU A 133 3.68 -12.12 4.37
N TYR A 134 3.08 -13.09 3.69
CA TYR A 134 3.77 -14.24 3.11
C TYR A 134 4.22 -14.01 1.67
N TYR A 135 3.86 -12.88 1.04
CA TYR A 135 4.24 -12.57 -0.33
C TYR A 135 5.75 -12.43 -0.47
N GLN A 136 6.35 -13.19 -1.39
CA GLN A 136 7.80 -13.39 -1.43
C GLN A 136 8.56 -12.07 -1.54
N ARG A 137 8.17 -11.17 -2.46
CA ARG A 137 8.83 -9.86 -2.61
C ARG A 137 8.76 -9.01 -1.35
N PHE A 138 7.66 -9.08 -0.60
CA PHE A 138 7.53 -8.37 0.66
C PHE A 138 8.43 -8.98 1.74
N ARG A 139 8.57 -10.31 1.78
CA ARG A 139 9.51 -10.99 2.68
C ARG A 139 10.96 -10.63 2.37
N ASP A 140 11.35 -10.66 1.09
CA ASP A 140 12.69 -10.29 0.65
C ASP A 140 13.01 -8.84 1.03
N PHE A 141 12.07 -7.92 0.79
CA PHE A 141 12.18 -6.52 1.17
C PHE A 141 12.34 -6.33 2.68
N THR A 142 11.48 -6.96 3.48
CA THR A 142 11.55 -6.84 4.95
C THR A 142 12.81 -7.47 5.53
N GLN A 143 13.26 -8.60 4.98
CA GLN A 143 14.55 -9.20 5.32
C GLN A 143 15.69 -8.23 5.03
N LYS A 144 15.72 -7.61 3.84
CA LYS A 144 16.76 -6.65 3.47
C LYS A 144 16.80 -5.45 4.42
N LEU A 145 15.64 -4.92 4.81
CA LEU A 145 15.57 -3.85 5.80
C LEU A 145 16.12 -4.27 7.15
N MET A 146 15.83 -5.51 7.60
CA MET A 146 16.35 -6.04 8.84
C MET A 146 17.87 -6.30 8.81
N GLU A 147 18.43 -6.65 7.65
CA GLU A 147 19.88 -6.74 7.46
C GLU A 147 20.56 -5.38 7.60
N ILE A 148 19.91 -4.31 7.12
CA ILE A 148 20.45 -2.94 7.13
C ILE A 148 20.29 -2.28 8.50
N GLY A 149 19.09 -2.29 9.07
CA GLY A 149 18.75 -1.53 10.29
C GLY A 149 18.52 -2.39 11.54
N GLY A 150 18.65 -3.71 11.44
CA GLY A 150 18.44 -4.66 12.53
C GLY A 150 17.03 -5.24 12.61
N ARG A 151 16.84 -6.23 13.49
CA ARG A 151 15.58 -6.99 13.63
C ARG A 151 14.34 -6.14 13.94
N HIS A 152 14.53 -4.93 14.46
CA HIS A 152 13.45 -4.02 14.84
C HIS A 152 13.14 -2.98 13.75
N THR A 153 13.76 -3.06 12.56
CA THR A 153 13.50 -2.09 11.51
C THR A 153 12.06 -2.15 11.02
N VAL A 154 11.52 -3.34 10.77
CA VAL A 154 10.14 -3.49 10.30
C VAL A 154 9.22 -3.80 11.46
N GLN A 155 8.25 -2.91 11.66
CA GLN A 155 7.26 -2.96 12.72
C GLN A 155 5.95 -3.48 12.17
N ARG A 156 5.30 -4.40 12.90
CA ARG A 156 3.98 -4.93 12.59
C ARG A 156 3.03 -4.57 13.72
N VAL A 157 2.06 -3.71 13.45
CA VAL A 157 1.08 -3.26 14.45
C VAL A 157 -0.33 -3.59 13.98
N GLY A 158 -1.19 -4.04 14.89
CA GLY A 158 -2.60 -4.28 14.58
C GLY A 158 -3.53 -3.44 15.45
N TRP A 159 -4.62 -2.95 14.87
CA TRP A 159 -5.63 -2.13 15.56
C TRP A 159 -7.04 -2.48 15.08
N TRP A 160 -8.04 -1.94 15.77
CA TRP A 160 -9.45 -2.06 15.42
C TRP A 160 -9.96 -0.74 14.85
N MET A 161 -10.52 -0.74 13.64
CA MET A 161 -11.08 0.47 13.03
C MET A 161 -12.23 1.07 13.83
N ALA A 162 -12.98 0.23 14.56
CA ALA A 162 -14.03 0.67 15.48
C ALA A 162 -13.53 1.64 16.57
N MET A 163 -12.27 1.52 17.00
CA MET A 163 -11.70 2.43 18.01
C MET A 163 -11.39 3.82 17.45
N TYR A 164 -11.40 3.96 16.11
CA TYR A 164 -11.31 5.23 15.39
C TYR A 164 -12.68 5.70 14.87
N GLY A 165 -13.79 5.11 15.34
CA GLY A 165 -15.14 5.46 14.87
C GLY A 165 -15.59 4.72 13.61
N GLY A 166 -14.85 3.70 13.16
CA GLY A 166 -15.28 2.84 12.06
C GLY A 166 -16.62 2.11 12.34
N PRO A 167 -17.46 1.87 11.32
CA PRO A 167 -18.80 1.31 11.50
C PRO A 167 -18.80 -0.19 11.87
N THR A 168 -17.65 -0.85 11.73
CA THR A 168 -17.50 -2.29 12.00
C THR A 168 -16.18 -2.53 12.74
N PRO A 169 -16.07 -3.61 13.54
CA PRO A 169 -14.84 -3.91 14.27
C PRO A 169 -13.87 -4.65 13.34
N LYS A 170 -13.53 -4.06 12.19
CA LYS A 170 -12.53 -4.65 11.30
C LYS A 170 -11.16 -4.53 11.94
N ARG A 171 -10.45 -5.66 11.99
CA ARG A 171 -9.05 -5.70 12.41
C ARG A 171 -8.18 -5.35 11.21
N HIS A 172 -7.26 -4.42 11.41
CA HIS A 172 -6.25 -4.04 10.43
C HIS A 172 -4.86 -4.31 10.99
N VAL A 173 -3.88 -4.38 10.10
CA VAL A 173 -2.46 -4.48 10.39
C VAL A 173 -1.71 -3.48 9.52
N ALA A 174 -0.64 -2.89 10.05
CA ALA A 174 0.26 -2.02 9.32
C ALA A 174 1.69 -2.51 9.49
N TYR A 175 2.44 -2.41 8.40
CA TYR A 175 3.87 -2.59 8.37
C TYR A 175 4.53 -1.23 8.15
N SER A 176 5.58 -0.92 8.92
CA SER A 176 6.32 0.34 8.79
C SER A 176 7.78 0.17 9.16
N ASN A 177 8.65 1.01 8.61
CA ASN A 177 10.05 1.11 9.04
C ASN A 177 10.26 2.04 10.26
N SER A 178 9.19 2.48 10.92
CA SER A 178 9.25 3.35 12.11
C SER A 178 8.47 2.78 13.29
N PRO A 179 9.06 2.70 14.50
CA PRO A 179 8.40 2.21 15.72
C PRO A 179 7.27 3.10 16.22
N ALA A 180 7.24 4.38 15.81
CA ALA A 180 6.13 5.28 16.11
C ALA A 180 4.77 4.77 15.61
N ILE A 181 4.77 3.91 14.57
CA ILE A 181 3.54 3.30 14.06
C ILE A 181 2.78 2.52 15.13
N SER A 182 3.46 1.98 16.15
CA SER A 182 2.86 1.23 17.25
C SER A 182 1.76 2.03 17.98
N ARG A 183 1.86 3.36 17.97
CA ARG A 183 0.93 4.28 18.63
C ARG A 183 -0.47 4.27 18.02
N ILE A 184 -0.68 3.66 16.84
CA ILE A 184 -2.03 3.45 16.27
C ILE A 184 -2.77 2.27 16.91
N ASN A 185 -2.09 1.44 17.70
CA ASN A 185 -2.77 0.42 18.49
C ASN A 185 -3.32 1.05 19.77
N LEU A 186 -4.63 1.26 19.81
CA LEU A 186 -5.32 1.79 20.99
C LEU A 186 -5.65 0.70 22.04
N GLY A 187 -5.22 -0.54 21.81
CA GLY A 187 -5.39 -1.65 22.75
C GLY A 187 -6.48 -2.63 22.34
N ARG A 188 -7.07 -3.27 23.36
CA ARG A 188 -8.15 -4.26 23.17
C ARG A 188 -9.45 -3.54 22.86
N LEU A 189 -10.23 -4.08 21.92
CA LEU A 189 -11.59 -3.62 21.70
C LEU A 189 -12.48 -4.21 22.79
N GLU A 190 -13.11 -3.34 23.58
CA GLU A 190 -14.01 -3.69 24.68
C GLU A 190 -15.40 -3.09 24.45
N GLY A 191 -16.44 -3.68 25.05
CA GLY A 191 -17.81 -3.15 24.99
C GLY A 191 -18.49 -3.19 23.61
N TRP A 192 -17.84 -3.75 22.58
CA TRP A 192 -18.41 -3.76 21.22
C TRP A 192 -19.73 -4.52 21.14
N ASP A 193 -19.84 -5.69 21.77
CA ASP A 193 -21.07 -6.48 21.76
C ASP A 193 -22.23 -5.75 22.46
N GLN A 194 -21.93 -5.03 23.55
CA GLN A 194 -22.91 -4.21 24.27
C GLN A 194 -23.37 -3.05 23.40
N LYS A 195 -22.44 -2.38 22.70
CA LYS A 195 -22.76 -1.31 21.72
C LYS A 195 -23.64 -1.83 20.59
N MET A 196 -23.36 -3.03 20.05
CA MET A 196 -24.19 -3.63 18.99
C MET A 196 -25.59 -3.96 19.49
N LYS A 197 -25.72 -4.56 20.68
CA LYS A 197 -27.03 -4.83 21.29
C LYS A 197 -27.83 -3.55 21.52
N ALA A 198 -27.19 -2.49 21.98
CA ALA A 198 -27.85 -1.20 22.19
C ALA A 198 -28.31 -0.56 20.86
N GLN A 199 -27.50 -0.67 19.80
CA GLN A 199 -27.87 -0.20 18.46
C GLN A 199 -29.03 -1.01 17.86
N GLU A 200 -29.00 -2.33 17.99
CA GLU A 200 -30.08 -3.22 17.56
C GLU A 200 -31.38 -2.90 18.33
N ALA A 201 -31.31 -2.68 19.65
CA ALA A 201 -32.45 -2.27 20.47
C ALA A 201 -33.01 -0.88 20.08
N ALA A 202 -32.14 0.01 19.59
CA ALA A 202 -32.53 1.32 19.07
C ALA A 202 -33.04 1.28 17.61
N GLY A 203 -33.17 0.09 17.01
CA GLY A 203 -33.62 -0.07 15.63
C GLY A 203 -32.62 0.37 14.55
N ALA A 204 -31.35 0.60 14.92
CA ALA A 204 -30.32 0.98 13.96
C ALA A 204 -29.93 -0.20 13.07
N PRO A 205 -29.85 -0.04 11.74
CA PRO A 205 -29.50 -1.13 10.84
C PRO A 205 -28.04 -1.56 11.05
N ARG A 206 -27.82 -2.86 11.23
CA ARG A 206 -26.47 -3.43 11.37
C ARG A 206 -25.76 -3.51 10.02
N VAL A 207 -24.55 -2.98 9.96
CA VAL A 207 -23.69 -3.09 8.77
C VAL A 207 -23.17 -4.51 8.65
N GLN A 208 -23.77 -5.31 7.77
CA GLN A 208 -23.31 -6.65 7.44
C GLN A 208 -22.33 -6.61 6.27
N THR A 209 -21.08 -7.04 6.50
CA THR A 209 -20.01 -7.02 5.49
C THR A 209 -19.74 -8.39 4.86
N CYS A 210 -20.27 -9.47 5.45
CA CYS A 210 -20.13 -10.83 4.95
C CYS A 210 -21.47 -11.59 5.04
N ILE A 211 -21.83 -12.28 3.96
CA ILE A 211 -22.99 -13.17 3.87
C ILE A 211 -22.48 -14.60 3.99
N GLN A 212 -23.03 -15.35 4.95
CA GLN A 212 -22.74 -16.77 5.13
C GLN A 212 -23.88 -17.58 4.50
N TYR A 213 -23.56 -18.66 3.80
CA TYR A 213 -24.55 -19.52 3.16
C TYR A 213 -24.07 -20.98 3.12
N PHE A 214 -24.99 -21.93 3.02
CA PHE A 214 -24.66 -23.33 2.74
C PHE A 214 -24.72 -23.56 1.24
N ASP A 215 -23.70 -24.21 0.67
CA ASP A 215 -23.70 -24.59 -0.74
C ASP A 215 -24.55 -25.86 -0.99
N LYS A 216 -24.66 -26.25 -2.25
CA LYS A 216 -25.40 -27.47 -2.66
C LYS A 216 -24.84 -28.77 -2.03
N LYS A 217 -23.63 -28.73 -1.47
CA LYS A 217 -22.96 -29.85 -0.79
C LYS A 217 -23.07 -29.74 0.74
N ASN A 218 -23.96 -28.87 1.25
CA ASN A 218 -24.15 -28.58 2.66
C ASN A 218 -22.88 -28.08 3.36
N GLN A 219 -21.96 -27.46 2.62
CA GLN A 219 -20.75 -26.87 3.18
C GLN A 219 -20.97 -25.39 3.46
N ARG A 220 -20.51 -24.92 4.62
CA ARG A 220 -20.60 -23.50 4.99
C ARG A 220 -19.63 -22.68 4.13
N ARG A 221 -20.19 -21.74 3.38
CA ARG A 221 -19.50 -20.79 2.51
C ARG A 221 -19.77 -19.36 2.95
N TYR A 222 -18.95 -18.45 2.43
CA TYR A 222 -18.99 -17.03 2.77
C TYR A 222 -18.78 -16.21 1.50
N LYS A 223 -19.43 -15.06 1.39
CA LYS A 223 -19.18 -14.06 0.33
C LYS A 223 -19.25 -12.64 0.91
N GLY A 224 -18.65 -11.67 0.22
CA GLY A 224 -18.78 -10.25 0.60
C GLY A 224 -20.21 -9.74 0.44
N ALA A 225 -20.67 -8.92 1.37
CA ALA A 225 -21.94 -8.21 1.27
C ALA A 225 -21.77 -6.86 0.55
N PRO A 226 -22.84 -6.24 0.01
CA PRO A 226 -22.75 -4.93 -0.65
C PRO A 226 -22.10 -3.83 0.22
N ALA A 227 -22.36 -3.84 1.53
CA ALA A 227 -21.80 -2.87 2.48
C ALA A 227 -20.30 -3.09 2.79
N LEU A 228 -19.67 -4.14 2.23
CA LEU A 228 -18.24 -4.40 2.39
C LEU A 228 -17.40 -3.24 1.84
N LYS A 229 -17.72 -2.74 0.64
CA LYS A 229 -16.99 -1.62 0.00
C LYS A 229 -17.18 -0.30 0.75
N ALA A 230 -18.40 0.02 1.18
CA ALA A 230 -18.67 1.24 1.92
C ALA A 230 -17.92 1.32 3.26
N SER A 231 -17.54 0.18 3.82
CA SER A 231 -16.77 0.07 5.05
C SER A 231 -15.25 -0.02 4.83
N GLU A 232 -14.76 0.34 3.63
CA GLU A 232 -13.32 0.43 3.30
C GLU A 232 -12.76 1.85 3.53
N ASN A 233 -13.61 2.86 3.78
CA ASN A 233 -13.14 4.22 4.03
C ASN A 233 -12.50 4.35 5.42
N TYR A 234 -11.39 5.10 5.51
CA TYR A 234 -10.80 5.47 6.78
C TYR A 234 -11.72 6.44 7.56
N PRO A 235 -11.87 6.28 8.88
CA PRO A 235 -12.46 7.30 9.73
C PRO A 235 -11.53 8.53 9.87
N ALA A 236 -12.12 9.71 10.04
CA ALA A 236 -11.36 10.95 10.27
C ALA A 236 -10.39 10.84 11.47
N ASP A 237 -10.82 10.23 12.57
CA ASP A 237 -9.99 10.10 13.77
C ASP A 237 -8.78 9.19 13.57
N PHE A 238 -8.83 8.26 12.60
CA PHE A 238 -7.64 7.51 12.17
C PHE A 238 -6.65 8.44 11.46
N GLY A 239 -7.13 9.27 10.53
CA GLY A 239 -6.30 10.29 9.87
C GLY A 239 -5.67 11.27 10.85
N LYS A 240 -6.44 11.80 11.81
CA LYS A 240 -5.93 12.67 12.89
C LYS A 240 -4.85 11.97 13.70
N LYS A 241 -5.03 10.67 14.00
CA LYS A 241 -4.01 9.91 14.72
C LYS A 241 -2.71 9.81 13.94
N LEU A 242 -2.76 9.60 12.61
CA LEU A 242 -1.57 9.61 11.76
C LEU A 242 -0.86 10.96 11.79
N VAL A 243 -1.60 12.06 11.75
CA VAL A 243 -1.04 13.42 11.91
C VAL A 243 -0.31 13.54 13.25
N MET A 244 -0.95 13.12 14.36
CA MET A 244 -0.37 13.21 15.71
C MET A 244 0.95 12.45 15.89
N ILE A 245 1.23 11.45 15.05
CA ILE A 245 2.44 10.63 15.14
C ILE A 245 3.41 10.89 13.98
N TYR A 246 3.10 11.84 13.09
CA TYR A 246 3.86 12.06 11.85
C TYR A 246 5.33 12.42 12.10
N ASP A 247 5.59 13.36 12.99
CA ASP A 247 6.97 13.80 13.29
C ASP A 247 7.78 12.66 13.90
N ASP A 248 7.17 11.86 14.78
CA ASP A 248 7.80 10.66 15.35
C ASP A 248 8.02 9.58 14.30
N LEU A 249 7.09 9.41 13.34
CA LEU A 249 7.26 8.46 12.24
C LEU A 249 8.54 8.76 11.47
N ILE A 250 8.77 10.04 11.14
CA ILE A 250 9.96 10.50 10.45
C ILE A 250 11.20 10.41 11.33
N ALA A 251 11.12 10.84 12.59
CA ALA A 251 12.27 10.91 13.48
C ALA A 251 12.79 9.53 13.88
N GLN A 252 11.91 8.54 14.00
CA GLN A 252 12.25 7.20 14.52
C GLN A 252 12.42 6.14 13.42
N LYS A 253 12.29 6.52 12.13
CA LYS A 253 12.45 5.59 11.02
C LYS A 253 13.85 4.97 10.97
N SER A 254 13.94 3.76 10.43
CA SER A 254 15.21 3.04 10.26
C SER A 254 15.23 2.28 8.93
N GLY A 255 16.35 1.61 8.63
CA GLY A 255 16.52 0.81 7.41
C GLY A 255 16.97 1.59 6.17
N LEU A 256 17.23 2.90 6.29
CA LEU A 256 17.91 3.66 5.25
C LEU A 256 19.35 3.14 5.11
N PRO A 257 19.77 2.65 3.93
CA PRO A 257 21.14 2.21 3.73
C PRO A 257 22.11 3.39 3.90
N ALA A 258 23.27 3.09 4.50
CA ALA A 258 24.36 4.06 4.58
C ALA A 258 24.83 4.40 3.15
N LEU A 259 24.80 5.69 2.81
CA LEU A 259 25.35 6.18 1.56
C LEU A 259 26.88 6.14 1.63
N PRO A 260 27.57 5.81 0.52
CA PRO A 260 29.02 5.92 0.46
C PRO A 260 29.43 7.39 0.66
N LYS A 261 30.64 7.59 1.23
CA LYS A 261 31.19 8.93 1.47
C LYS A 261 31.28 9.74 0.17
N ASP A 262 31.74 9.08 -0.88
CA ASP A 262 31.84 9.64 -2.22
C ASP A 262 30.73 9.02 -3.07
N LEU A 263 29.73 9.83 -3.40
CA LEU A 263 28.64 9.39 -4.29
C LEU A 263 29.12 9.50 -5.73
N PRO A 264 29.13 8.39 -6.49
CA PRO A 264 29.39 8.47 -7.93
C PRO A 264 28.35 9.36 -8.60
N CYS A 265 28.71 9.92 -9.75
CA CYS A 265 27.78 10.68 -10.57
C CYS A 265 26.56 9.81 -10.92
N ALA A 266 25.36 10.38 -10.90
CA ALA A 266 24.12 9.64 -11.17
C ALA A 266 24.17 8.93 -12.54
N LYS A 267 24.79 9.55 -13.55
CA LYS A 267 24.98 8.94 -14.87
C LYS A 267 25.96 7.80 -14.87
N GLU A 268 27.09 7.93 -14.17
CA GLU A 268 28.09 6.85 -14.08
C GLU A 268 27.48 5.64 -13.37
N THR A 269 26.74 5.90 -12.29
CA THR A 269 25.98 4.88 -11.57
C THR A 269 25.01 4.18 -12.51
N PHE A 270 24.15 4.94 -13.18
CA PHE A 270 23.13 4.40 -14.09
C PHE A 270 23.75 3.66 -15.30
N ALA A 271 24.86 4.14 -15.84
CA ALA A 271 25.57 3.51 -16.95
C ALA A 271 26.25 2.19 -16.54
N SER A 272 26.63 2.05 -15.26
CA SER A 272 27.27 0.84 -14.73
C SER A 272 26.28 -0.29 -14.40
N MET A 273 24.98 0.02 -14.34
CA MET A 273 23.95 -0.95 -13.98
C MET A 273 23.64 -1.89 -15.14
N SER A 274 23.51 -3.18 -14.84
CA SER A 274 22.92 -4.15 -15.75
C SER A 274 21.39 -4.02 -15.74
N TYR A 275 20.77 -4.03 -16.92
CA TYR A 275 19.31 -4.05 -17.07
C TYR A 275 18.83 -5.48 -17.26
N ASP A 276 17.95 -5.92 -16.37
CA ASP A 276 17.18 -7.15 -16.53
C ASP A 276 15.83 -6.99 -15.81
N ASP A 277 14.80 -7.66 -16.30
CA ASP A 277 13.51 -7.71 -15.61
C ASP A 277 13.51 -8.82 -14.56
N LEU A 278 14.08 -8.50 -13.40
CA LEU A 278 14.19 -9.41 -12.28
C LEU A 278 12.82 -9.70 -11.63
N TRP A 279 11.82 -8.85 -11.88
CA TRP A 279 10.50 -8.85 -11.24
C TRP A 279 9.41 -8.82 -12.32
N GLN A 280 9.42 -9.85 -13.18
CA GLN A 280 8.49 -9.98 -14.32
C GLN A 280 7.04 -9.75 -13.93
N GLU A 281 6.63 -10.20 -12.73
CA GLU A 281 5.25 -10.02 -12.29
C GLU A 281 4.89 -8.56 -12.02
N ALA A 282 5.86 -7.69 -11.71
CA ALA A 282 5.67 -6.26 -11.53
C ALA A 282 5.48 -5.50 -12.85
N ASP A 283 5.86 -6.10 -13.98
CA ASP A 283 5.75 -5.54 -15.33
C ASP A 283 6.16 -4.06 -15.38
N VAL A 284 7.38 -3.76 -14.94
CA VAL A 284 7.90 -2.37 -14.94
C VAL A 284 8.32 -1.95 -16.35
N VAL A 285 8.65 -2.93 -17.20
CA VAL A 285 8.99 -2.71 -18.61
C VAL A 285 7.85 -2.00 -19.36
N SER A 286 6.58 -2.39 -19.13
CA SER A 286 5.43 -1.69 -19.72
C SER A 286 5.41 -0.20 -19.34
N VAL A 287 5.65 0.12 -18.06
CA VAL A 287 5.68 1.48 -17.52
C VAL A 287 6.80 2.29 -18.17
N CYS A 288 7.98 1.70 -18.35
CA CYS A 288 9.09 2.35 -19.03
C CYS A 288 8.78 2.63 -20.51
N HIS A 289 8.12 1.71 -21.22
CA HIS A 289 7.67 1.94 -22.59
C HIS A 289 6.64 3.08 -22.67
N TRP A 290 5.67 3.08 -21.76
CA TRP A 290 4.67 4.14 -21.66
C TRP A 290 5.32 5.52 -21.43
N LEU A 291 6.25 5.63 -20.46
CA LEU A 291 6.97 6.87 -20.19
C LEU A 291 7.78 7.35 -21.41
N ARG A 292 8.45 6.45 -22.12
CA ARG A 292 9.23 6.79 -23.33
C ARG A 292 8.37 7.23 -24.51
N GLY A 293 7.16 6.67 -24.62
CA GLY A 293 6.18 7.06 -25.63
C GLY A 293 5.46 8.38 -25.32
N GLY A 294 5.59 8.89 -24.09
CA GLY A 294 4.97 10.14 -23.65
C GLY A 294 5.52 11.34 -24.40
N ARG A 295 4.62 12.14 -25.02
CA ARG A 295 5.00 13.35 -25.77
C ARG A 295 5.56 14.45 -24.87
N ASP A 296 5.15 14.45 -23.60
CA ASP A 296 5.53 15.47 -22.62
C ASP A 296 6.78 15.10 -21.81
N VAL A 297 7.30 13.87 -21.99
CA VAL A 297 8.50 13.41 -21.30
C VAL A 297 9.74 13.91 -22.05
N SER A 298 10.36 14.96 -21.52
CA SER A 298 11.63 15.49 -22.04
C SER A 298 12.82 14.79 -21.39
N ILE A 299 13.43 13.86 -22.11
CA ILE A 299 14.68 13.21 -21.69
C ILE A 299 15.86 14.10 -22.08
N PRO A 300 16.69 14.56 -21.13
CA PRO A 300 17.89 15.32 -21.43
C PRO A 300 18.82 14.58 -22.40
N LYS A 301 19.42 15.30 -23.35
CA LYS A 301 20.18 14.71 -24.47
C LYS A 301 21.30 13.78 -23.99
N ASP A 302 21.95 14.16 -22.91
CA ASP A 302 23.03 13.45 -22.22
C ASP A 302 22.60 12.17 -21.47
N TRP A 303 21.30 11.94 -21.31
CA TRP A 303 20.75 10.69 -20.75
C TRP A 303 20.19 9.74 -21.83
N LYS A 304 19.87 10.25 -23.02
CA LYS A 304 19.23 9.45 -24.08
C LYS A 304 20.02 8.20 -24.47
N ASP A 305 21.35 8.31 -24.54
CA ASP A 305 22.22 7.21 -24.94
C ASP A 305 22.43 6.17 -23.83
N LEU A 306 22.10 6.50 -22.58
CA LEU A 306 22.20 5.60 -21.43
C LEU A 306 20.95 4.72 -21.27
N LEU A 307 19.81 5.13 -21.84
CA LEU A 307 18.58 4.38 -21.72
C LEU A 307 18.66 3.09 -22.56
N PRO A 308 18.35 1.91 -22.00
CA PRO A 308 18.45 0.65 -22.72
C PRO A 308 17.53 0.67 -23.94
N LYS A 309 18.09 0.44 -25.14
CA LYS A 309 17.36 0.47 -26.42
C LYS A 309 16.30 -0.63 -26.51
N LYS A 310 16.55 -1.77 -25.87
CA LYS A 310 15.60 -2.87 -25.67
C LYS A 310 15.39 -3.03 -24.18
N LEU A 311 14.13 -3.07 -23.78
CA LEU A 311 13.67 -3.45 -22.46
C LEU A 311 13.02 -4.82 -22.57
#